data_AF-A0A954XYL0-F1
#
_entry.id   AF-A0A954XYL0-F1
#
_cell.length_a   1.000
_cell.length_b   1.000
_cell.length_c   1.000
_cell.angle_alpha   90.00
_cell.angle_beta   90.00
_cell.angle_gamma   90.00
#
_symmetry.space_group_name_H-M   'P 1'
#
loop_
_entity.id
_entity.type
_entity.pdbx_description
1 polymer ?
#
loop_
_entity_poly.entity_id
_entity_poly.type
_entity_poly.pdbx_seq_one_letter_code
_entity_poly.pdbx_strand_id
1 'polypeptide(L)'
;MIQALYDTSSAFARRFMWPDADQTQELLAKVQSGDDDAINRLLDRHRHAVRQMIDLRMDQVLKRRVDASDIVQEVMIEANRRITQYLENPLMPFHLWLR
;
A
#
# COMPACT_ATOMS: atom_id res chain seq x y z
N MET A 1 -14.67 -28.61 -8.30
CA MET A 1 -15.23 -27.95 -7.09
C MET A 1 -14.15 -27.55 -6.07
N ILE A 2 -12.89 -27.33 -6.49
CA ILE A 2 -11.74 -26.99 -5.61
C ILE A 2 -11.23 -25.55 -5.84
N GLN A 3 -11.57 -24.92 -6.98
CA GLN A 3 -11.09 -23.57 -7.33
C GLN A 3 -11.65 -22.45 -6.44
N ALA A 4 -12.88 -22.60 -5.92
CA ALA A 4 -13.53 -21.56 -5.11
C ALA A 4 -12.89 -21.35 -3.72
N LEU A 5 -12.22 -22.37 -3.17
CA LEU A 5 -11.57 -22.28 -1.85
C LEU A 5 -10.17 -21.65 -1.91
N TYR A 6 -9.50 -21.68 -3.08
CA TYR A 6 -8.18 -21.07 -3.24
C TYR A 6 -8.28 -19.54 -3.38
N ASP A 7 -9.34 -19.04 -4.02
CA ASP A 7 -9.56 -17.61 -4.24
C ASP A 7 -9.93 -16.87 -2.93
N THR A 8 -10.71 -17.52 -2.05
CA THR A 8 -11.08 -16.94 -0.76
C THR A 8 -9.87 -16.73 0.14
N SER A 9 -8.89 -17.64 0.15
CA SER A 9 -7.70 -17.51 1.01
C SER A 9 -6.79 -16.35 0.59
N SER A 10 -6.68 -16.10 -0.72
CA SER A 10 -5.91 -14.97 -1.27
C SER A 10 -6.60 -13.63 -1.01
N ALA A 11 -7.91 -13.54 -1.24
CA ALA A 11 -8.70 -12.34 -0.97
C ALA A 11 -8.73 -12.00 0.54
N PHE A 12 -8.84 -13.02 1.39
CA PHE A 12 -8.80 -12.87 2.84
C PHE A 12 -7.43 -12.36 3.30
N ALA A 13 -6.33 -13.00 2.90
CA ALA A 13 -4.99 -12.58 3.29
C ALA A 13 -4.68 -11.13 2.85
N ARG A 14 -5.17 -10.71 1.66
CA ARG A 14 -5.08 -9.30 1.22
C ARG A 14 -5.83 -8.37 2.16
N ARG A 15 -7.05 -8.71 2.58
CA ARG A 15 -7.85 -7.86 3.48
C ARG A 15 -7.22 -7.67 4.86
N PHE A 16 -6.49 -8.66 5.38
CA PHE A 16 -5.77 -8.53 6.66
C PHE A 16 -4.40 -7.87 6.55
N MET A 17 -3.77 -7.96 5.38
CA MET A 17 -2.47 -7.33 5.13
C MET A 17 -2.57 -5.80 5.05
N TRP A 18 -3.65 -5.29 4.45
CA TRP A 18 -3.83 -3.86 4.28
C TRP A 18 -4.43 -3.20 5.52
N PRO A 19 -4.03 -1.96 5.83
CA PRO A 19 -4.61 -1.22 6.95
C PRO A 19 -6.10 -0.97 6.78
N ASP A 20 -6.80 -0.71 7.89
CA ASP A 20 -8.23 -0.41 7.89
C ASP A 20 -8.59 0.71 6.89
N ALA A 21 -9.67 0.48 6.12
CA ALA A 21 -10.08 1.34 5.02
C ALA A 21 -10.70 2.65 5.50
N ASP A 22 -11.45 2.64 6.61
CA ASP A 22 -12.11 3.82 7.15
C ASP A 22 -11.07 4.81 7.67
N GLN A 23 -10.09 4.33 8.44
CA GLN A 23 -8.96 5.16 8.89
C GLN A 23 -8.11 5.68 7.73
N THR A 24 -8.03 4.93 6.63
CA THR A 24 -7.34 5.37 5.40
C THR A 24 -8.09 6.53 4.76
N GLN A 25 -9.42 6.44 4.66
CA GLN A 25 -10.25 7.53 4.13
C GLN A 25 -10.18 8.79 4.99
N GLU A 26 -10.18 8.66 6.31
CA GLU A 26 -10.02 9.79 7.23
C GLU A 26 -8.69 10.53 7.01
N LEU A 27 -7.59 9.78 6.85
CA LEU A 27 -6.29 10.38 6.60
C LEU A 27 -6.25 11.05 5.22
N LEU A 28 -6.81 10.44 4.18
CA LEU A 28 -6.92 11.05 2.85
C LEU A 28 -7.71 12.37 2.88
N ALA A 29 -8.81 12.43 3.63
CA ALA A 29 -9.58 13.66 3.81
C ALA A 29 -8.77 14.75 4.53
N LYS A 30 -7.96 14.39 5.53
CA LYS A 30 -7.05 15.33 6.20
C LYS A 30 -5.97 15.88 5.28
N VAL A 31 -5.40 15.03 4.42
CA VAL A 31 -4.45 15.48 3.39
C VAL A 31 -5.12 16.49 2.45
N GLN A 32 -6.35 16.22 1.99
CA GLN A 32 -7.09 17.19 1.16
C GLN A 32 -7.36 18.51 1.87
N SER A 33 -7.49 18.51 3.21
CA SER A 33 -7.67 19.71 4.01
C SER A 33 -6.39 20.50 4.30
N GLY A 34 -5.24 20.04 3.80
CA GLY A 34 -3.93 20.69 3.99
C GLY A 34 -3.19 20.28 5.27
N ASP A 35 -3.55 19.15 5.88
CA ASP A 35 -2.78 18.56 6.99
C ASP A 35 -1.56 17.82 6.42
N ASP A 36 -0.42 18.50 6.39
CA ASP A 36 0.84 17.95 5.88
C ASP A 36 1.30 16.70 6.66
N ASP A 37 0.98 16.61 7.96
CA ASP A 37 1.31 15.46 8.80
C ASP A 37 0.44 14.24 8.48
N ALA A 38 -0.76 14.45 7.94
CA ALA A 38 -1.65 13.36 7.54
C ALA A 38 -1.04 12.49 6.42
N ILE A 39 -0.21 13.06 5.54
CA ILE A 39 0.48 12.30 4.50
C ILE A 39 1.47 11.32 5.14
N ASN A 40 2.29 11.80 6.07
CA ASN A 40 3.28 10.97 6.77
C ASN A 40 2.59 9.82 7.52
N ARG A 41 1.50 10.11 8.22
CA ARG A 41 0.69 9.11 8.94
C ARG A 41 0.05 8.09 8.00
N LEU A 42 -0.43 8.54 6.84
CA LEU A 42 -1.02 7.68 5.82
C LEU A 42 0.02 6.71 5.26
N LEU A 43 1.19 7.21 4.87
CA LEU A 43 2.26 6.40 4.28
C LEU A 43 2.88 5.43 5.30
N ASP A 44 3.18 5.89 6.51
CA ASP A 44 3.76 5.05 7.57
C ASP A 44 2.86 3.86 7.89
N ARG A 45 1.55 4.10 7.99
CA ARG A 45 0.53 3.07 8.19
C ARG A 45 0.55 2.00 7.10
N HIS A 46 0.82 2.37 5.84
CA HIS A 46 0.83 1.44 4.70
C HIS A 46 2.19 0.79 4.46
N ARG A 47 3.26 1.33 5.05
CA ARG A 47 4.64 0.90 4.81
C ARG A 47 4.86 -0.59 5.05
N HIS A 48 4.32 -1.12 6.15
CA HIS A 48 4.45 -2.53 6.49
C HIS A 48 3.71 -3.45 5.49
N ALA A 49 2.50 -3.08 5.08
CA ALA A 49 1.72 -3.84 4.10
C ALA A 49 2.41 -3.89 2.74
N VAL A 50 2.97 -2.75 2.30
CA VAL A 50 3.75 -2.66 1.05
C VAL A 50 5.00 -3.55 1.12
N ARG A 51 5.71 -3.55 2.25
CA ARG A 51 6.84 -4.46 2.46
C ARG A 51 6.43 -5.92 2.33
N GLN A 52 5.37 -6.35 3.01
CA GLN A 52 4.90 -7.73 2.93
C GLN A 52 4.50 -8.13 1.51
N MET A 53 3.80 -7.24 0.78
CA MET A 53 3.45 -7.46 -0.61
C MET A 53 4.70 -7.65 -1.50
N ILE A 54 5.72 -6.83 -1.31
CA ILE A 54 6.99 -6.92 -2.05
C ILE A 54 7.71 -8.22 -1.70
N ASP A 55 7.82 -8.54 -0.41
CA ASP A 55 8.49 -9.75 0.10
C ASP A 55 7.87 -11.05 -0.42
N LEU A 56 6.55 -11.06 -0.65
CA LEU A 56 5.81 -12.18 -1.24
C LEU A 56 6.05 -12.35 -2.75
N ARG A 57 6.43 -11.26 -3.45
CA ARG A 57 6.61 -11.26 -4.91
C ARG A 57 8.08 -11.35 -5.34
N MET A 58 9.00 -10.97 -4.47
CA MET A 58 10.42 -11.06 -4.74
C MET A 58 10.92 -12.51 -4.70
N ASP A 59 11.50 -12.96 -5.81
CA ASP A 59 12.24 -14.23 -5.88
C ASP A 59 13.48 -14.18 -4.95
N GLN A 60 13.84 -15.32 -4.38
CA GLN A 60 14.99 -15.52 -3.52
C GLN A 60 16.31 -15.07 -4.17
N VAL A 61 16.44 -15.15 -5.51
CA VAL A 61 17.63 -14.66 -6.23
C VAL A 61 17.71 -13.13 -6.22
N LEU A 62 16.56 -12.46 -6.34
CA LEU A 62 16.48 -11.00 -6.34
C LEU A 62 16.72 -10.42 -4.94
N LYS A 63 16.26 -11.10 -3.88
CA LYS A 63 16.53 -10.73 -2.48
C LYS A 63 18.02 -10.66 -2.12
N ARG A 64 18.90 -11.30 -2.90
CA ARG A 64 20.36 -11.22 -2.68
C ARG A 64 20.99 -9.96 -3.28
N ARG A 65 20.29 -9.27 -4.18
CA ARG A 65 20.81 -8.11 -4.92
C ARG A 65 20.16 -6.79 -4.50
N VAL A 66 18.92 -6.85 -4.01
CA VAL A 66 18.13 -5.67 -3.62
C VAL A 66 17.42 -6.00 -2.33
N ASP A 67 17.50 -5.11 -1.33
CA ASP A 67 16.74 -5.25 -0.09
C ASP A 67 15.29 -4.79 -0.28
N ALA A 68 14.34 -5.50 0.32
CA ALA A 68 12.93 -5.12 0.24
C ALA A 68 12.66 -3.73 0.85
N SER A 69 13.46 -3.29 1.83
CA SER A 69 13.34 -1.97 2.45
C SER A 69 13.67 -0.85 1.47
N ASP A 70 14.61 -1.06 0.55
CA ASP A 70 15.01 -0.06 -0.44
C ASP A 70 13.86 0.17 -1.43
N ILE A 71 13.25 -0.91 -1.91
CA ILE A 71 12.07 -0.84 -2.79
C ILE A 71 10.90 -0.16 -2.05
N VAL A 72 10.67 -0.52 -0.78
CA VAL A 72 9.63 0.14 0.03
C VAL A 72 9.91 1.63 0.15
N GLN A 73 11.16 2.05 0.38
CA GLN A 73 11.51 3.47 0.46
C GLN A 73 11.21 4.20 -0.85
N GLU A 74 11.60 3.64 -1.99
CA GLU A 74 11.31 4.23 -3.30
C GLU A 74 9.80 4.36 -3.55
N VAL A 75 9.02 3.33 -3.23
CA VAL A 75 7.55 3.37 -3.35
C VAL A 75 6.95 4.45 -2.46
N MET A 76 7.41 4.59 -1.20
CA MET A 76 6.92 5.63 -0.30
C MET A 76 7.25 7.05 -0.80
N ILE A 77 8.46 7.25 -1.35
CA ILE A 77 8.88 8.54 -1.92
C ILE A 77 7.99 8.88 -3.11
N GLU A 78 7.75 7.92 -4.01
CA GLU A 78 6.93 8.16 -5.19
C GLU A 78 5.45 8.36 -4.84
N ALA A 79 4.95 7.61 -3.86
CA ALA A 79 3.60 7.80 -3.33
C ALA A 79 3.43 9.21 -2.75
N ASN A 80 4.41 9.71 -1.98
CA ASN A 80 4.38 11.07 -1.46
C ASN A 80 4.34 12.12 -2.59
N ARG A 81 5.14 11.94 -3.65
CA ARG A 81 5.17 12.85 -4.81
C ARG A 81 3.87 12.88 -5.59
N ARG A 82 3.18 11.74 -5.71
CA ARG A 82 1.97 11.60 -6.53
C ARG A 82 0.67 11.67 -5.74
N ILE A 83 0.72 11.84 -4.42
CA ILE A 83 -0.47 11.79 -3.56
C ILE A 83 -1.52 12.84 -3.97
N THR A 84 -1.09 14.05 -4.33
CA THR A 84 -1.99 15.12 -4.78
C THR A 84 -2.75 14.71 -6.05
N GLN A 85 -2.05 14.12 -7.03
CA GLN A 85 -2.67 13.65 -8.28
C GLN A 85 -3.66 12.50 -8.01
N TYR A 86 -3.35 11.62 -7.07
CA TYR A 86 -4.28 10.58 -6.63
C TYR A 86 -5.56 11.17 -6.00
N LEU A 87 -5.41 12.19 -5.16
CA LEU A 87 -6.53 12.85 -4.48
C LEU A 87 -7.43 13.62 -5.45
N GLU A 88 -6.89 14.16 -6.54
CA GLU A 88 -7.66 14.81 -7.61
C GLU A 88 -8.57 13.82 -8.36
N ASN A 89 -8.14 12.57 -8.53
CA ASN A 89 -8.91 11.55 -9.25
C ASN A 89 -8.66 10.12 -8.74
N PRO A 90 -9.29 9.72 -7.61
CA PRO A 90 -9.07 8.40 -7.02
C PRO A 90 -9.88 7.31 -7.74
N LEU A 91 -9.38 6.88 -8.90
CA LEU A 91 -10.02 5.84 -9.73
C LEU A 91 -10.02 4.44 -9.11
N MET A 92 -9.23 4.23 -8.05
CA MET A 92 -9.12 2.95 -7.34
C MET A 92 -8.80 3.16 -5.86
N PRO A 93 -9.07 2.17 -5.00
CA PRO A 93 -8.64 2.18 -3.61
C PRO A 93 -7.14 2.42 -3.43
N PHE A 94 -6.76 3.17 -2.39
CA PHE A 94 -5.38 3.59 -2.14
C PHE A 94 -4.37 2.44 -2.13
N HIS A 95 -4.72 1.30 -1.51
CA HIS A 95 -3.84 0.14 -1.45
C HIS A 95 -3.58 -0.52 -2.83
N LEU A 96 -4.50 -0.35 -3.79
CA LEU A 96 -4.27 -0.80 -5.17
C LEU A 96 -3.42 0.18 -5.96
N TRP A 97 -3.51 1.48 -5.63
CA TRP A 97 -2.69 2.51 -6.22
C TRP A 97 -1.22 2.45 -5.78
N LEU A 98 -0.94 1.94 -4.57
CA LEU A 98 0.42 1.72 -4.05
C LEU A 98 1.17 0.52 -4.67
N ARG A 99 0.55 -0.22 -5.59
CA ARG A 99 1.08 -1.45 -6.17
C ARG A 99 2.02 -1.21 -7.35
#